data_AF-A0A7Y3J6F7-F1
#
_entry.id   AF-A0A7Y3J6F7-F1
#
_cell.length_a   1.000
_cell.length_b   1.000
_cell.length_c   1.000
_cell.angle_alpha   90.00
_cell.angle_beta   90.00
_cell.angle_gamma   90.00
#
_symmetry.space_group_name_H-M   'P 1'
#
loop_
_entity.id
_entity.type
_entity.pdbx_description
1 polymer ?
#
loop_
_entity_poly.entity_id
_entity_poly.type
_entity_poly.pdbx_seq_one_letter_code
_entity_poly.pdbx_strand_id
1 'polypeptide(L)'
;MAGLAKRVGESIFEPSYWRRSGCLAAVDGGRGSAWFVGTETCDWVLRHYRRGGFAAKLSLDRYLWAGEARVRAFAEWRLLDALWRRGLPVAEPIAARYLRRGIAYRCDLITRRVADARPLSALLTSGQIAPWAAIGAAVAALHREGVDHADLNAHNVLIDDRGRISFIDFDRGRLRTPGGWSAANLQRLQRSLAKIGAATPTAALGRHWEAFMQGYRGTDDGRTTPQAS
;
A
#
# COMPACT_ATOMS: atom_id res chain seq x y z
N MET A 1 -19.93 -33.41 4.15
CA MET A 1 -19.57 -32.09 4.71
C MET A 1 -19.50 -31.02 3.62
N ALA A 2 -20.58 -30.78 2.87
CA ALA A 2 -20.56 -29.94 1.64
C ALA A 2 -21.33 -28.60 1.77
N GLY A 3 -21.48 -28.07 2.99
CA GLY A 3 -22.32 -26.89 3.27
C GLY A 3 -21.60 -25.60 3.64
N LEU A 4 -20.30 -25.62 3.94
CA LEU A 4 -19.59 -24.42 4.46
C LEU A 4 -18.89 -23.58 3.38
N ALA A 5 -18.43 -24.17 2.28
CA ALA A 5 -17.52 -23.50 1.34
C ALA A 5 -18.15 -22.32 0.58
N LYS A 6 -19.47 -22.32 0.36
CA LYS A 6 -20.16 -21.27 -0.40
C LYS A 6 -20.51 -20.02 0.43
N ARG A 7 -20.67 -20.15 1.77
CA ARG A 7 -20.96 -19.02 2.67
C ARG A 7 -19.72 -18.24 3.06
N VAL A 8 -18.56 -18.90 3.15
CA VAL A 8 -17.27 -18.26 3.43
C VAL A 8 -16.88 -17.28 2.33
N GLY A 9 -17.23 -17.56 1.07
CA GLY A 9 -16.78 -16.79 -0.11
C GLY A 9 -17.09 -15.28 -0.05
N GLU A 10 -18.27 -14.89 0.45
CA GLU A 10 -18.62 -13.46 0.57
C GLU A 10 -18.51 -12.92 2.00
N SER A 11 -18.65 -13.77 3.02
CA SER A 11 -18.61 -13.33 4.42
C SER A 11 -17.23 -12.85 4.86
N ILE A 12 -16.15 -13.26 4.16
CA ILE A 12 -14.79 -12.78 4.41
C ILE A 12 -14.64 -11.26 4.28
N PHE A 13 -15.55 -10.60 3.58
CA PHE A 13 -15.57 -9.14 3.44
C PHE A 13 -16.43 -8.44 4.50
N GLU A 14 -17.02 -9.20 5.44
CA GLU A 14 -17.82 -8.65 6.53
C GLU A 14 -17.01 -8.59 7.82
N PRO A 15 -16.68 -7.40 8.36
CA PRO A 15 -15.98 -7.31 9.64
C PRO A 15 -16.72 -7.99 10.79
N SER A 16 -18.06 -8.04 10.72
CA SER A 16 -18.90 -8.72 11.72
C SER A 16 -18.67 -10.23 11.76
N TYR A 17 -18.38 -10.86 10.62
CA TYR A 17 -18.07 -12.28 10.52
C TYR A 17 -16.78 -12.61 11.30
N TRP A 18 -15.73 -11.81 11.10
CA TRP A 18 -14.46 -11.97 11.80
C TRP A 18 -14.55 -11.66 13.29
N ARG A 19 -15.33 -10.65 13.65
CA ARG A 19 -15.58 -10.33 15.07
C ARG A 19 -16.28 -11.48 15.80
N ARG A 20 -17.33 -12.06 15.21
CA ARG A 20 -18.03 -13.21 15.81
C ARG A 20 -17.13 -14.44 15.93
N SER A 21 -16.14 -14.56 15.05
CA SER A 21 -15.19 -15.68 15.05
C SER A 21 -13.99 -15.44 15.96
N GLY A 22 -13.88 -14.27 16.62
CA GLY A 22 -12.73 -13.93 17.48
C GLY A 22 -11.44 -13.61 16.71
N CYS A 23 -11.50 -13.51 15.38
CA CYS A 23 -10.33 -13.37 14.51
C CYS A 23 -9.99 -11.92 14.14
N LEU A 24 -10.77 -10.95 14.64
CA LEU A 24 -10.54 -9.53 14.34
C LEU A 24 -9.58 -8.94 15.38
N ALA A 25 -8.39 -8.56 14.95
CA ALA A 25 -7.43 -7.92 15.83
C ALA A 25 -7.89 -6.50 16.21
N ALA A 26 -7.77 -6.15 17.48
CA ALA A 26 -7.97 -4.78 17.95
C ALA A 26 -6.84 -3.91 17.40
N VAL A 27 -7.19 -2.87 16.64
CA VAL A 27 -6.18 -1.93 16.12
C VAL A 27 -6.51 -0.54 16.61
N ASP A 28 -5.63 -0.02 17.46
CA ASP A 28 -5.58 1.39 17.80
C ASP A 28 -5.18 2.20 16.55
N GLY A 29 -6.07 3.09 16.11
CA GLY A 29 -5.74 4.09 15.09
C GLY A 29 -6.07 3.73 13.64
N GLY A 30 -6.87 2.71 13.38
CA GLY A 30 -7.39 2.47 12.03
C GLY A 30 -8.30 3.62 11.57
N ARG A 31 -8.09 4.17 10.36
CA ARG A 31 -8.96 5.18 9.71
C ARG A 31 -10.34 4.60 9.37
N GLY A 32 -11.10 4.12 10.36
CA GLY A 32 -12.50 3.69 10.32
C GLY A 32 -12.92 2.65 9.26
N SER A 33 -11.99 2.11 8.47
CA SER A 33 -12.27 1.41 7.21
C SER A 33 -11.28 0.29 6.87
N ALA A 34 -10.37 -0.04 7.77
CA ALA A 34 -9.47 -1.18 7.64
C ALA A 34 -9.57 -2.07 8.90
N TRP A 35 -9.59 -3.38 8.71
CA TRP A 35 -9.66 -4.39 9.77
C TRP A 35 -8.58 -5.42 9.54
N PHE A 36 -7.88 -5.77 10.62
CA PHE A 36 -6.86 -6.80 10.61
C PHE A 36 -7.52 -8.10 11.06
N VAL A 37 -7.32 -9.14 10.27
CA VAL A 37 -7.94 -10.45 10.46
C VAL A 37 -6.82 -11.45 10.63
N GLY A 38 -6.72 -12.04 11.82
CA GLY A 38 -5.73 -13.05 12.17
C GLY A 38 -6.40 -14.36 12.58
N THR A 39 -5.98 -15.46 11.96
CA THR A 39 -6.24 -16.84 12.36
C THR A 39 -4.92 -17.62 12.37
N GLU A 40 -4.92 -18.87 12.83
CA GLU A 40 -3.73 -19.75 12.73
C GLU A 40 -3.24 -19.93 11.29
N THR A 41 -4.13 -19.76 10.29
CA THR A 41 -3.85 -20.02 8.88
C THR A 41 -3.82 -18.77 8.01
N CYS A 42 -4.30 -17.62 8.51
CA CYS A 42 -4.50 -16.41 7.71
C CYS A 42 -4.14 -15.15 8.51
N ASP A 43 -3.38 -14.25 7.89
CA ASP A 43 -3.16 -12.90 8.41
C ASP A 43 -3.41 -11.87 7.29
N TRP A 44 -4.56 -11.20 7.36
CA TRP A 44 -5.11 -10.38 6.29
C TRP A 44 -5.44 -8.96 6.76
N VAL A 45 -5.43 -8.04 5.82
CA VAL A 45 -5.98 -6.68 5.96
C VAL A 45 -7.18 -6.56 5.04
N LEU A 46 -8.36 -6.46 5.64
CA LEU A 46 -9.61 -6.12 4.95
C LEU A 46 -9.76 -4.59 4.95
N ARG A 47 -9.92 -4.00 3.76
CA ARG A 47 -10.17 -2.57 3.60
C ARG A 47 -11.48 -2.35 2.85
N HIS A 48 -12.32 -1.49 3.42
CA HIS A 48 -13.53 -1.00 2.80
C HIS A 48 -13.29 0.40 2.23
N TYR A 49 -13.56 0.61 0.95
CA TYR A 49 -13.27 1.89 0.30
C TYR A 49 -14.32 2.92 0.68
N ARG A 50 -13.86 4.02 1.27
CA ARG A 50 -14.69 5.19 1.53
C ARG A 50 -14.25 6.36 0.65
N ARG A 51 -15.20 7.21 0.30
CA ARG A 51 -14.92 8.46 -0.41
C ARG A 51 -14.23 9.44 0.55
N GLY A 52 -13.11 10.01 0.12
CA GLY A 52 -12.44 11.13 0.78
C GLY A 52 -12.73 12.47 0.09
N GLY A 53 -12.30 13.57 0.70
CA GLY A 53 -12.39 14.93 0.13
C GLY A 53 -13.83 15.48 0.02
N PHE A 54 -14.06 16.47 -0.84
CA PHE A 54 -15.38 17.09 -0.99
C PHE A 54 -16.50 16.11 -1.41
N ALA A 55 -16.14 15.02 -2.11
CA ALA A 55 -17.09 13.96 -2.47
C ALA A 55 -17.64 13.19 -1.26
N ALA A 56 -16.91 13.18 -0.13
CA ALA A 56 -17.35 12.60 1.14
C ALA A 56 -18.56 13.35 1.73
N LYS A 57 -18.72 14.65 1.41
CA LYS A 57 -19.86 15.47 1.86
C LYS A 57 -21.18 15.09 1.18
N LEU A 58 -21.11 14.45 0.00
CA LEU A 58 -22.29 14.02 -0.77
C LEU A 58 -22.59 12.52 -0.56
N SER A 59 -21.55 11.68 -0.44
CA SER A 59 -21.70 10.29 -0.03
C SER A 59 -20.37 9.72 0.44
N LEU A 60 -20.33 9.17 1.66
CA LEU A 60 -19.12 8.57 2.24
C LEU A 60 -18.77 7.21 1.63
N ASP A 61 -19.71 6.55 0.96
CA ASP A 61 -19.67 5.09 0.76
C ASP A 61 -20.17 4.66 -0.64
N ARG A 62 -20.63 5.58 -1.50
CA ARG A 62 -21.15 5.21 -2.83
C ARG A 62 -20.38 5.87 -3.95
N TYR A 63 -19.80 5.06 -4.83
CA TYR A 63 -19.15 5.48 -6.06
C TYR A 63 -20.10 5.33 -7.25
N LEU A 64 -19.95 6.17 -8.29
CA LEU A 64 -20.75 6.03 -9.51
C LEU A 64 -20.20 4.88 -10.34
N TRP A 65 -21.10 4.00 -10.78
CA TRP A 65 -20.80 2.89 -11.66
C TRP A 65 -20.49 3.40 -13.06
N ALA A 66 -19.27 3.15 -13.51
CA ALA A 66 -18.82 3.47 -14.87
C ALA A 66 -18.15 2.24 -15.54
N GLY A 67 -18.56 1.04 -15.14
CA GLY A 67 -17.99 -0.24 -15.56
C GLY A 67 -17.05 -0.86 -14.52
N GLU A 68 -16.94 -2.19 -14.56
CA GLU A 68 -16.15 -2.97 -13.60
C GLU A 68 -14.66 -2.62 -13.62
N ALA A 69 -14.12 -2.35 -14.81
CA ALA A 69 -12.73 -1.93 -14.97
C ALA A 69 -12.38 -0.66 -14.15
N ARG A 70 -13.39 0.17 -13.83
CA ARG A 70 -13.23 1.41 -13.05
C ARG A 70 -13.56 1.25 -11.57
N VAL A 71 -13.95 0.06 -11.12
CA VAL A 71 -14.15 -0.22 -9.69
C VAL A 71 -12.80 -0.17 -9.00
N ARG A 72 -12.64 0.78 -8.07
CA ARG A 72 -11.38 1.07 -7.35
C ARG A 72 -10.69 -0.16 -6.78
N ALA A 73 -11.41 -0.96 -5.98
CA ALA A 73 -10.84 -2.18 -5.39
C ALA A 73 -10.34 -3.18 -6.45
N PHE A 74 -11.04 -3.28 -7.59
CA PHE A 74 -10.64 -4.18 -8.68
C PHE A 74 -9.45 -3.63 -9.48
N ALA A 75 -9.43 -2.32 -9.74
CA ALA A 75 -8.29 -1.66 -10.38
C ALA A 75 -7.02 -1.82 -9.54
N GLU A 76 -7.12 -1.60 -8.23
CA GLU A 76 -6.00 -1.78 -7.30
C GLU A 76 -5.61 -3.25 -7.16
N TRP A 77 -6.57 -4.18 -7.04
CA TRP A 77 -6.27 -5.62 -6.97
C TRP A 77 -5.50 -6.08 -8.21
N ARG A 78 -5.93 -5.68 -9.42
CA ARG A 78 -5.24 -6.03 -10.68
C ARG A 78 -3.82 -5.46 -10.73
N LEU A 79 -3.65 -4.22 -10.27
CA LEU A 79 -2.32 -3.62 -10.17
C LEU A 79 -1.46 -4.43 -9.19
N LEU A 80 -1.92 -4.63 -7.95
CA LEU A 80 -1.20 -5.40 -6.94
C LEU A 80 -0.85 -6.81 -7.42
N ASP A 81 -1.75 -7.50 -8.13
CA ASP A 81 -1.52 -8.86 -8.61
C ASP A 81 -0.42 -8.86 -9.68
N ALA A 82 -0.45 -7.90 -10.59
CA ALA A 82 0.60 -7.71 -11.59
C ALA A 82 1.96 -7.39 -10.94
N LEU A 83 1.99 -6.54 -9.90
CA LEU A 83 3.24 -6.20 -9.20
C LEU A 83 3.78 -7.37 -8.38
N TRP A 84 2.90 -8.07 -7.66
CA TRP A 84 3.26 -9.21 -6.82
C TRP A 84 3.80 -10.37 -7.67
N ARG A 85 3.18 -10.68 -8.81
CA ARG A 85 3.67 -11.69 -9.77
C ARG A 85 5.04 -11.36 -10.36
N ARG A 86 5.42 -10.08 -10.40
CA ARG A 86 6.76 -9.62 -10.81
C ARG A 86 7.78 -9.66 -9.68
N GLY A 87 7.41 -10.13 -8.50
CA GLY A 87 8.28 -10.17 -7.32
C GLY A 87 8.55 -8.80 -6.71
N LEU A 88 7.73 -7.78 -7.01
CA LEU A 88 7.89 -6.46 -6.42
C LEU A 88 7.44 -6.44 -4.96
N PRO A 89 8.03 -5.55 -4.13
CA PRO A 89 7.75 -5.48 -2.70
C PRO A 89 6.37 -4.85 -2.41
N VAL A 90 5.29 -5.57 -2.70
CA VAL A 90 3.91 -5.15 -2.43
C VAL A 90 3.17 -6.18 -1.60
N ALA A 91 2.13 -5.75 -0.89
CA ALA A 91 1.23 -6.67 -0.21
C ALA A 91 0.52 -7.59 -1.21
N GLU A 92 0.50 -8.90 -0.92
CA GLU A 92 -0.18 -9.87 -1.79
C GLU A 92 -1.69 -9.58 -1.82
N PRO A 93 -2.29 -9.39 -3.00
CA PRO A 93 -3.72 -9.26 -3.10
C PRO A 93 -4.40 -10.62 -2.94
N ILE A 94 -5.36 -10.73 -2.03
CA ILE A 94 -6.07 -11.97 -1.74
C ILE A 94 -7.40 -12.00 -2.48
N ALA A 95 -8.21 -10.96 -2.33
CA ALA A 95 -9.54 -10.90 -2.94
C ALA A 95 -10.03 -9.45 -3.04
N ALA A 96 -10.92 -9.18 -3.98
CA ALA A 96 -11.64 -7.91 -4.09
C ALA A 96 -13.13 -8.17 -4.33
N ARG A 97 -13.99 -7.28 -3.84
CA ARG A 97 -15.44 -7.33 -4.04
C ARG A 97 -15.98 -5.96 -4.39
N TYR A 98 -17.06 -5.93 -5.18
CA TYR A 98 -17.95 -4.77 -5.22
C TYR A 98 -19.41 -5.20 -5.07
N LEU A 99 -20.21 -4.31 -4.49
CA LEU A 99 -21.66 -4.44 -4.36
C LEU A 99 -22.31 -3.28 -5.10
N ARG A 100 -22.92 -3.58 -6.26
CA ARG A 100 -23.60 -2.57 -7.09
C ARG A 100 -25.08 -2.49 -6.72
N ARG A 101 -25.59 -1.26 -6.59
CA ARG A 101 -27.02 -0.94 -6.46
C ARG A 101 -27.36 0.20 -7.40
N GLY A 102 -28.04 -0.12 -8.50
CA GLY A 102 -28.36 0.85 -9.57
C GLY A 102 -27.09 1.45 -10.19
N ILE A 103 -26.98 2.78 -10.13
CA ILE A 103 -25.83 3.55 -10.62
C ILE A 103 -24.71 3.68 -9.58
N ALA A 104 -24.88 3.15 -8.38
CA ALA A 104 -23.92 3.26 -7.30
C ALA A 104 -23.25 1.91 -6.99
N TYR A 105 -22.02 1.94 -6.47
CA TYR A 105 -21.37 0.75 -5.92
C TYR A 105 -20.57 1.04 -4.65
N ARG A 106 -20.35 -0.02 -3.85
CA ARG A 106 -19.39 -0.09 -2.74
C ARG A 106 -18.34 -1.14 -3.08
N CYS A 107 -17.14 -1.06 -2.50
CA CYS A 107 -16.13 -2.09 -2.76
C CYS A 107 -15.18 -2.30 -1.58
N ASP A 108 -14.62 -3.50 -1.55
CA ASP A 108 -13.73 -4.01 -0.51
C ASP A 108 -12.51 -4.68 -1.15
N LEU A 109 -11.35 -4.58 -0.51
CA LEU A 109 -10.11 -5.25 -0.88
C LEU A 109 -9.56 -6.00 0.33
N ILE A 110 -9.12 -7.23 0.11
CA ILE A 110 -8.37 -8.03 1.09
C ILE A 110 -6.96 -8.22 0.54
N THR A 111 -5.98 -7.91 1.37
CA THR A 111 -4.56 -8.15 1.11
C THR A 111 -3.95 -8.99 2.23
N ARG A 112 -2.87 -9.71 1.97
CA ARG A 112 -2.09 -10.34 3.03
C ARG A 112 -1.45 -9.25 3.88
N ARG A 113 -1.54 -9.39 5.19
CA ARG A 113 -0.81 -8.51 6.10
C ARG A 113 0.68 -8.77 5.95
N VAL A 114 1.46 -7.71 5.89
CA VAL A 114 2.92 -7.82 5.99
C VAL A 114 3.23 -8.08 7.47
N ALA A 115 3.62 -9.31 7.78
CA ALA A 115 3.91 -9.76 9.14
C ALA A 115 5.05 -8.93 9.75
N ASP A 116 4.94 -8.64 11.05
CA ASP A 116 5.95 -7.96 11.86
C ASP A 116 6.45 -6.61 11.30
N ALA A 117 5.66 -6.00 10.41
CA ALA A 117 6.03 -4.79 9.72
C ALA A 117 5.43 -3.53 10.37
N ARG A 118 6.25 -2.48 10.41
CA ARG A 118 5.85 -1.16 10.91
C ARG A 118 5.96 -0.12 9.80
N PRO A 119 5.02 0.85 9.76
CA PRO A 119 5.17 1.99 8.86
C PRO A 119 6.45 2.78 9.16
N LEU A 120 7.12 3.26 8.12
CA LEU A 120 8.27 4.17 8.25
C LEU A 120 7.92 5.36 9.15
N SER A 121 6.70 5.88 9.05
CA SER A 121 6.22 6.95 9.94
C SER A 121 6.34 6.59 11.42
N ALA A 122 6.00 5.35 11.80
CA ALA A 122 6.04 4.90 13.19
C ALA A 122 7.47 4.71 13.67
N LEU A 123 8.36 4.21 12.81
CA LEU A 123 9.80 4.12 13.11
C LEU A 123 10.38 5.51 13.39
N LEU A 124 10.01 6.52 12.58
CA LEU A 124 10.48 7.89 12.77
C LEU A 124 9.96 8.51 14.06
N THR A 125 8.66 8.34 14.36
CA THR A 125 8.06 8.87 15.59
C THR A 125 8.65 8.21 16.85
N SER A 126 9.01 6.93 16.78
CA SER A 126 9.66 6.20 17.88
C SER A 126 11.18 6.38 17.97
N GLY A 127 11.78 7.15 17.05
CA GLY A 127 13.23 7.38 17.02
C GLY A 127 14.05 6.15 16.60
N GLN A 128 13.42 5.14 15.99
CA GLN A 128 14.08 3.94 15.54
C GLN A 128 14.79 4.14 14.20
N ILE A 129 15.89 3.41 14.02
CA ILE A 129 16.69 3.48 12.79
C ILE A 129 15.94 2.79 11.66
N ALA A 130 15.76 3.50 10.54
CA ALA A 130 15.18 2.96 9.31
C ALA A 130 16.28 2.65 8.27
N PRO A 131 16.12 1.61 7.44
CA PRO A 131 17.09 1.25 6.42
C PRO A 131 16.94 2.13 5.16
N TRP A 132 17.30 3.40 5.27
CA TRP A 132 17.04 4.44 4.25
C TRP A 132 17.51 4.08 2.84
N ALA A 133 18.75 3.59 2.69
CA ALA A 133 19.28 3.19 1.39
C ALA A 133 18.47 2.03 0.76
N ALA A 134 18.09 1.04 1.56
CA ALA A 134 17.25 -0.06 1.07
C ALA A 134 15.85 0.45 0.66
N ILE A 135 15.26 1.37 1.41
CA ILE A 135 13.98 2.02 1.05
C ILE A 135 14.12 2.74 -0.30
N GLY A 136 15.22 3.48 -0.50
CA GLY A 136 15.54 4.13 -1.77
C GLY A 136 15.60 3.15 -2.93
N ALA A 137 16.34 2.05 -2.77
CA ALA A 137 16.47 1.00 -3.77
C ALA A 137 15.11 0.33 -4.10
N ALA A 138 14.26 0.11 -3.10
CA ALA A 138 12.94 -0.47 -3.29
C ALA A 138 11.99 0.47 -4.07
N VAL A 139 12.03 1.77 -3.79
CA VAL A 139 11.26 2.77 -4.57
C VAL A 139 11.78 2.84 -6.02
N ALA A 140 13.10 2.78 -6.22
CA ALA A 140 13.66 2.78 -7.57
C ALA A 140 13.27 1.52 -8.35
N ALA A 141 13.23 0.35 -7.72
CA ALA A 141 12.73 -0.88 -8.34
C ALA A 141 11.27 -0.74 -8.83
N LEU A 142 10.39 -0.14 -8.02
CA LEU A 142 9.03 0.19 -8.46
C LEU A 142 9.04 1.15 -9.66
N HIS A 143 9.83 2.22 -9.60
CA HIS A 143 9.86 3.22 -10.67
C HIS A 143 10.42 2.67 -11.99
N ARG A 144 11.41 1.77 -11.95
CA ARG A 144 11.95 1.08 -13.14
C ARG A 144 10.91 0.19 -13.82
N GLU A 145 10.04 -0.44 -13.03
CA GLU A 145 8.90 -1.22 -13.53
C GLU A 145 7.71 -0.34 -13.98
N GLY A 146 7.87 0.98 -13.95
CA GLY A 146 6.85 1.93 -14.39
C GLY A 146 5.74 2.16 -13.35
N VAL A 147 5.95 1.81 -12.09
CA VAL A 147 4.93 1.90 -11.03
C VAL A 147 4.83 3.32 -10.48
N ASP A 148 3.79 4.04 -10.89
CA ASP A 148 3.43 5.34 -10.33
C ASP A 148 2.57 5.15 -9.08
N HIS A 149 3.22 5.13 -7.92
CA HIS A 149 2.55 5.13 -6.61
C HIS A 149 2.13 6.55 -6.20
N ALA A 150 1.00 7.02 -6.75
CA ALA A 150 0.54 8.39 -6.58
C ALA A 150 0.30 8.86 -5.13
N ASP A 151 0.21 7.94 -4.16
CA ASP A 151 0.15 8.24 -2.72
C ASP A 151 1.38 7.77 -1.91
N LEU A 152 2.56 7.73 -2.53
CA LEU A 152 3.80 7.33 -1.85
C LEU A 152 4.11 8.28 -0.69
N ASN A 153 4.02 7.78 0.54
CA ASN A 153 4.29 8.53 1.76
C ASN A 153 4.77 7.57 2.86
N ALA A 154 5.34 8.10 3.95
CA ALA A 154 5.96 7.30 5.00
C ALA A 154 4.99 6.38 5.78
N HIS A 155 3.67 6.58 5.71
CA HIS A 155 2.71 5.63 6.29
C HIS A 155 2.51 4.40 5.39
N ASN A 156 2.83 4.52 4.10
CA ASN A 156 2.60 3.50 3.07
C ASN A 156 3.87 2.71 2.74
N VAL A 157 4.97 2.96 3.45
CA VAL A 157 6.21 2.17 3.39
C VAL A 157 6.28 1.36 4.68
N LEU A 158 6.15 0.05 4.58
CA LEU A 158 6.28 -0.88 5.69
C LEU A 158 7.68 -1.49 5.71
N ILE A 159 8.22 -1.66 6.92
CA ILE A 159 9.52 -2.29 7.16
C ILE A 159 9.32 -3.36 8.22
N ASP A 160 9.65 -4.62 7.89
CA ASP A 160 9.62 -5.73 8.82
C ASP A 160 10.88 -5.80 9.71
N ASP A 161 10.86 -6.69 10.69
CA ASP A 161 11.96 -6.95 11.63
C ASP A 161 13.27 -7.36 10.94
N ARG A 162 13.18 -7.96 9.74
CA ARG A 162 14.31 -8.34 8.89
C ARG A 162 14.77 -7.21 7.96
N GLY A 163 14.15 -6.03 8.03
CA GLY A 163 14.47 -4.88 7.19
C GLY A 163 13.94 -4.98 5.75
N ARG A 164 13.06 -5.96 5.46
CA ARG A 164 12.41 -6.04 4.14
C ARG A 164 11.37 -4.95 4.02
N ILE A 165 11.35 -4.32 2.84
CA ILE A 165 10.43 -3.23 2.54
C ILE A 165 9.21 -3.78 1.81
N SER A 166 8.04 -3.25 2.13
CA SER A 166 6.80 -3.51 1.40
C SER A 166 5.98 -2.23 1.27
N PHE A 167 5.40 -2.01 0.10
CA PHE A 167 4.54 -0.85 -0.17
C PHE A 167 3.07 -1.27 -0.09
N ILE A 168 2.25 -0.38 0.46
CA ILE A 168 0.79 -0.56 0.60
C ILE A 168 0.04 0.66 0.06
N ASP A 169 -1.27 0.51 -0.13
CA ASP A 169 -2.17 1.57 -0.59
C ASP A 169 -1.91 2.09 -2.02
N PHE A 170 -2.30 1.28 -2.99
CA PHE A 170 -2.20 1.55 -4.41
C PHE A 170 -3.54 2.05 -5.02
N ASP A 171 -4.45 2.62 -4.23
CA ASP A 171 -5.80 3.08 -4.68
C ASP A 171 -5.73 4.07 -5.86
N ARG A 172 -4.60 4.78 -6.00
CA ARG A 172 -4.31 5.67 -7.14
C ARG A 172 -3.05 5.28 -7.91
N GLY A 173 -2.57 4.07 -7.67
CA GLY A 173 -1.43 3.48 -8.35
C GLY A 173 -1.75 3.20 -9.82
N ARG A 174 -0.74 3.29 -10.69
CA ARG A 174 -0.86 2.93 -12.11
C ARG A 174 0.48 2.57 -12.72
N LEU A 175 0.46 1.74 -13.75
CA LEU A 175 1.62 1.51 -14.61
C LEU A 175 1.71 2.63 -15.64
N ARG A 176 2.90 3.21 -15.78
CA ARG A 176 3.22 4.29 -16.72
C ARG A 176 4.60 4.05 -17.29
N THR A 177 4.84 4.52 -18.50
CA THR A 177 6.20 4.66 -19.01
C THR A 177 7.03 5.46 -18.00
N PRO A 178 8.21 4.98 -17.57
CA PRO A 178 9.10 5.72 -16.68
C PRO A 178 9.33 7.15 -17.17
N GLY A 179 9.29 8.13 -16.26
CA GLY A 179 9.41 9.54 -16.61
C GLY A 179 9.22 10.45 -15.41
N GLY A 180 9.03 11.76 -15.66
CA GLY A 180 9.04 12.80 -14.61
C GLY A 180 8.01 12.67 -13.48
N TRP A 181 7.07 11.73 -13.57
CA TRP A 181 6.16 11.42 -12.46
C TRP A 181 6.87 10.77 -11.26
N SER A 182 8.02 10.12 -11.47
CA SER A 182 8.83 9.55 -10.39
C SER A 182 9.29 10.64 -9.43
N ALA A 183 9.68 11.81 -9.96
CA ALA A 183 10.06 12.97 -9.15
C ALA A 183 8.89 13.46 -8.27
N ALA A 184 7.65 13.40 -8.76
CA ALA A 184 6.48 13.76 -7.98
C ALA A 184 6.21 12.77 -6.82
N ASN A 185 6.46 11.47 -7.04
CA ASN A 185 6.40 10.46 -5.97
C ASN A 185 7.47 10.73 -4.90
N LEU A 186 8.71 10.99 -5.32
CA LEU A 186 9.80 11.34 -4.41
C LEU A 186 9.49 12.60 -3.59
N GLN A 187 8.99 13.65 -4.24
CA GLN A 187 8.60 14.90 -3.57
C GLN A 187 7.47 14.68 -2.57
N ARG A 188 6.49 13.81 -2.86
CA ARG A 188 5.43 13.46 -1.91
C ARG A 188 5.99 12.75 -0.69
N LEU A 189 6.86 11.76 -0.90
CA LEU A 189 7.51 11.05 0.19
C LEU A 189 8.30 12.04 1.06
N GLN A 190 9.15 12.87 0.46
CA GLN A 190 9.94 13.88 1.16
C GLN A 190 9.08 14.83 1.99
N ARG A 191 7.96 15.34 1.45
CA ARG A 191 7.03 16.19 2.20
C ARG A 191 6.38 15.45 3.37
N SER A 192 6.02 14.17 3.20
CA SER A 192 5.46 13.38 4.29
C SER A 192 6.47 13.17 5.42
N LEU A 193 7.74 12.95 5.07
CA LEU A 193 8.85 12.83 6.01
C LEU A 193 9.09 14.12 6.78
N ALA A 194 9.10 15.28 6.10
CA ALA A 194 9.24 16.57 6.75
C ALA A 194 8.10 16.86 7.73
N LYS A 195 6.86 16.45 7.39
CA LYS A 195 5.71 16.62 8.28
C LYS A 195 5.80 15.75 9.54
N ILE A 196 6.28 14.52 9.43
CA ILE A 196 6.46 13.60 10.57
C ILE A 196 7.66 14.04 11.42
N GLY A 197 8.75 14.42 10.75
CA GLY A 197 10.00 14.89 11.34
C GLY A 197 9.93 16.32 11.89
N ALA A 198 8.76 16.92 12.09
CA ALA A 198 8.64 18.24 12.72
C ALA A 198 9.24 18.26 14.15
N ALA A 199 9.34 17.10 14.79
CA ALA A 199 10.03 16.90 16.07
C ALA A 199 11.49 16.40 15.92
N THR A 200 11.95 16.13 14.70
CA THR A 200 13.30 15.65 14.38
C THR A 200 14.18 16.82 13.92
N PRO A 201 15.44 16.94 14.37
CA PRO A 201 16.34 17.98 13.88
C PRO A 201 16.49 17.93 12.35
N THR A 202 16.34 19.08 11.68
CA THR A 202 16.39 19.22 10.21
C THR A 202 17.64 18.56 9.60
N ALA A 203 18.79 18.65 10.28
CA ALA A 203 20.04 18.04 9.82
C ALA A 203 19.99 16.49 9.79
N ALA A 204 19.28 15.85 10.73
CA ALA A 204 19.12 14.40 10.74
C ALA A 204 18.21 13.93 9.58
N LEU A 205 17.13 14.67 9.33
CA LEU A 205 16.25 14.39 8.18
C LEU A 205 16.98 14.56 6.84
N GLY A 206 17.89 15.53 6.74
CA GLY A 206 18.76 15.71 5.57
C GLY A 206 19.62 14.48 5.29
N ARG A 207 20.32 13.96 6.31
CA ARG A 207 21.15 12.74 6.18
C ARG A 207 20.33 11.50 5.82
N HIS A 208 19.15 11.36 6.42
CA HIS A 208 18.21 10.29 6.09
C HIS A 208 17.77 10.33 4.62
N TRP A 209 17.45 11.52 4.12
CA TRP A 209 17.08 11.72 2.72
C TRP A 209 18.25 11.48 1.77
N GLU A 210 19.46 11.88 2.15
CA GLU A 210 20.67 11.61 1.37
C GLU A 210 20.94 10.10 1.25
N ALA A 211 20.89 9.36 2.36
CA ALA A 211 21.03 7.90 2.35
C ALA A 211 19.94 7.22 1.50
N PHE A 212 18.70 7.72 1.56
CA PHE A 212 17.63 7.27 0.67
C PHE A 212 17.98 7.51 -0.80
N MET A 213 18.44 8.71 -1.16
CA MET A 213 18.78 9.05 -2.55
C MET A 213 19.99 8.29 -3.06
N GLN A 214 20.97 7.97 -2.20
CA GLN A 214 22.09 7.08 -2.55
C GLN A 214 21.57 5.69 -2.96
N GLY A 215 20.68 5.10 -2.16
CA GLY A 215 20.07 3.81 -2.50
C GLY A 215 19.18 3.86 -3.74
N TYR A 216 18.45 4.96 -3.93
CA TYR A 216 17.62 5.18 -5.13
C TYR A 216 18.48 5.21 -6.41
N ARG A 217 19.55 6.01 -6.41
CA ARG A 217 20.47 6.16 -7.55
C ARG A 217 21.37 4.95 -7.79
N GLY A 218 21.80 4.27 -6.73
CA GLY A 218 22.67 3.09 -6.85
C GLY A 218 22.05 1.92 -7.62
N THR A 219 20.73 1.93 -7.84
CA THR A 219 20.07 0.97 -8.73
C THR A 219 20.00 1.39 -10.20
N ASP A 220 20.27 2.67 -10.51
CA ASP A 220 20.31 3.19 -11.88
C ASP A 220 21.68 2.93 -12.56
N ASP A 221 22.77 2.81 -11.79
CA ASP A 221 24.14 2.61 -12.31
C ASP A 221 24.46 1.15 -12.74
N GLY A 222 23.51 0.22 -12.59
CA GLY A 222 23.69 -1.22 -12.87
C GLY A 222 23.54 -1.65 -14.35
N ARG A 223 23.39 -0.71 -15.30
CA ARG A 223 23.41 -1.02 -16.74
C ARG A 223 24.59 -0.33 -17.43
N THR A 224 25.73 -1.01 -17.42
CA THR A 224 26.73 -0.86 -18.48
C THR A 224 26.06 -1.16 -19.83
N THR A 225 26.09 -0.16 -20.71
CA THR A 225 25.84 -0.32 -22.15
C THR A 225 26.70 -1.48 -22.66
N PRO A 226 26.18 -2.44 -23.44
CA PRO A 226 27.05 -3.34 -24.18
C PRO A 226 27.86 -2.46 -25.13
N GLN A 227 29.18 -2.37 -24.92
CA GLN A 227 30.08 -1.87 -25.94
C GLN A 227 29.94 -2.80 -27.14
N ALA A 228 29.37 -2.26 -28.22
CA ALA A 228 29.44 -2.90 -29.52
C ALA A 228 30.91 -2.99 -29.91
N SER A 229 31.41 -4.22 -30.05
CA SER A 229 32.61 -4.57 -30.81
C SER A 229 32.17 -5.14 -32.15
#